data_AF-A0A1G2MTA3-F1
#
_entry.id   AF-A0A1G2MTA3-F1
#
_cell.length_a   1.000
_cell.length_b   1.000
_cell.length_c   1.000
_cell.angle_alpha   90.00
_cell.angle_beta   90.00
_cell.angle_gamma   90.00
#
_symmetry.space_group_name_H-M   'P 1'
#
loop_
_entity.id
_entity.type
_entity.pdbx_description
1 polymer ?
#
loop_
_entity_poly.entity_id
_entity_poly.type
_entity_poly.pdbx_seq_one_letter_code
_entity_poly.pdbx_strand_id
1 'polypeptide(L)'
;MLGIRNEALGVIFFGLLFIATLLLLYYPPWALLISKLLFVTALVGFLYSLFLLYLQAFVIKNFCLYCIASAFIATLLFINSFALLTG
;
A
#
# COMPACT_ATOMS: atom_id res chain seq x y z
N MET A 1 7.51 -4.31 15.44
CA MET A 1 8.84 -4.70 15.96
C MET A 1 9.91 -3.87 15.29
N LEU A 2 10.14 -2.71 15.87
CA LEU A 2 11.10 -1.63 15.65
C LEU A 2 10.47 -0.58 16.58
N GLY A 3 11.20 0.13 17.44
CA GLY A 3 10.62 1.17 18.31
C GLY A 3 9.98 2.35 17.56
N ILE A 4 9.80 2.20 16.24
CA ILE A 4 9.12 3.08 15.31
C ILE A 4 7.65 2.70 15.27
N ARG A 5 6.79 3.71 15.43
CA ARG A 5 5.34 3.54 15.34
C ARG A 5 5.01 3.08 13.91
N ASN A 6 4.27 1.98 13.77
CA ASN A 6 3.88 1.39 12.48
C ASN A 6 3.21 2.41 11.52
N GLU A 7 2.63 3.49 12.06
CA GLU A 7 2.12 4.63 11.29
C GLU A 7 3.17 5.32 10.42
N ALA A 8 4.42 5.44 10.88
CA ALA A 8 5.49 6.08 10.11
C ALA A 8 5.87 5.26 8.87
N LEU A 9 5.93 3.93 9.00
CA LEU A 9 6.20 3.02 7.89
C LEU A 9 5.10 3.08 6.83
N GLY A 10 3.83 3.15 7.26
CA GLY A 10 2.69 3.29 6.35
C GLY A 10 2.73 4.61 5.56
N VAL A 11 3.03 5.73 6.21
CA VAL A 11 3.16 7.05 5.56
C VAL A 11 4.28 7.03 4.52
N ILE A 12 5.43 6.45 4.86
CA ILE A 12 6.56 6.32 3.92
C ILE A 12 6.14 5.47 2.71
N PHE A 13 5.46 4.35 2.92
CA PHE A 13 5.03 3.45 1.85
C PHE A 13 4.02 4.10 0.90
N PHE A 14 3.01 4.79 1.45
CA PHE A 14 2.03 5.54 0.66
C PHE A 14 2.65 6.74 -0.07
N GLY A 15 3.56 7.46 0.57
CA GLY A 15 4.29 8.56 -0.06
C GLY A 15 5.10 8.09 -1.26
N LEU A 16 5.79 6.95 -1.13
CA LEU A 16 6.55 6.35 -2.22
C LEU A 16 5.65 5.91 -3.39
N LEU A 17 4.49 5.32 -3.09
CA LEU A 17 3.50 4.96 -4.11
C LEU A 17 2.89 6.17 -4.81
N PHE A 18 2.63 7.25 -4.08
CA PHE A 18 2.14 8.51 -4.66
C PHE A 18 3.16 9.14 -5.62
N ILE A 19 4.44 9.14 -5.24
CA ILE A 19 5.52 9.62 -6.12
C ILE A 19 5.66 8.72 -7.35
N ALA A 20 5.59 7.39 -7.18
CA ALA A 20 5.68 6.44 -8.28
C ALA A 20 4.54 6.61 -9.31
N THR A 21 3.31 6.87 -8.85
CA THR A 21 2.18 7.11 -9.78
C THR A 21 2.27 8.46 -10.50
N LEU A 22 2.81 9.50 -9.86
CA LEU A 22 3.05 10.79 -10.53
C LEU A 22 4.14 10.68 -11.59
N LEU A 23 5.19 9.90 -11.30
CA LEU A 23 6.28 9.66 -12.25
C LEU A 23 5.79 8.87 -13.48
N LEU A 24 4.87 7.92 -13.28
CA LEU A 24 4.21 7.18 -14.37
C LEU A 24 3.47 8.13 -15.33
N LEU A 25 2.75 9.12 -14.79
CA LEU A 25 1.96 10.06 -15.58
C LEU A 25 2.84 11.03 -16.39
N TYR A 26 4.04 11.36 -15.90
CA TYR A 26 4.94 12.30 -16.55
C TYR A 26 5.92 11.63 -17.55
N TYR A 27 6.29 10.36 -17.37
CA TYR A 27 7.20 9.63 -18.25
C TYR A 27 6.58 8.32 -18.81
N PRO A 28 5.93 8.36 -20.00
CA PRO A 28 5.29 7.20 -20.60
C PRO A 28 6.21 6.07 -21.12
N PRO A 29 7.51 6.25 -21.50
CA PRO A 29 8.28 5.15 -22.08
C PRO A 29 8.58 4.01 -21.09
N TRP A 30 8.44 4.26 -19.78
CA TRP A 30 8.63 3.26 -18.72
C TRP A 30 7.30 2.77 -18.11
N ALA A 31 6.16 3.11 -18.72
CA ALA A 31 4.83 2.89 -18.13
C ALA A 31 4.55 1.41 -17.79
N LEU A 32 4.96 0.48 -18.65
CA LEU A 32 4.79 -0.96 -18.41
C LEU A 32 5.61 -1.47 -17.22
N LEU A 33 6.84 -0.97 -17.06
CA LEU A 33 7.73 -1.42 -15.99
C LEU A 33 7.27 -0.87 -14.64
N ILE A 34 6.90 0.41 -14.59
CA ILE A 34 6.37 1.05 -13.37
C ILE A 34 5.00 0.47 -13.00
N SER A 35 4.13 0.15 -13.96
CA SER A 35 2.84 -0.51 -13.69
C SER A 35 3.02 -1.90 -13.07
N LYS A 36 3.97 -2.71 -13.58
CA LYS A 36 4.35 -3.98 -12.94
C LYS A 36 4.87 -3.78 -11.52
N LEU A 37 5.72 -2.76 -11.32
CA LEU A 37 6.26 -2.45 -10.01
C LEU A 37 5.16 -2.04 -9.03
N LEU A 38 4.21 -1.20 -9.46
CA LEU A 38 3.02 -0.79 -8.70
C LEU A 38 2.18 -2.00 -8.30
N PHE A 39 1.95 -2.95 -9.20
CA PHE A 39 1.19 -4.17 -8.90
C PHE A 39 1.87 -5.01 -7.81
N VAL A 40 3.18 -5.26 -7.94
CA VAL A 40 3.95 -6.00 -6.92
C VAL A 40 3.94 -5.27 -5.58
N THR A 41 4.11 -3.95 -5.60
CA THR A 41 4.13 -3.13 -4.38
C THR A 41 2.75 -3.10 -3.70
N ALA A 42 1.67 -3.06 -4.47
CA ALA A 42 0.31 -3.14 -3.96
C ALA A 42 -0.01 -4.53 -3.38
N LEU A 43 0.47 -5.60 -4.01
CA LEU A 43 0.39 -6.97 -3.48
C LEU A 43 1.11 -7.11 -2.13
N VAL A 44 2.33 -6.58 -2.04
CA VAL A 44 3.10 -6.56 -0.78
C VAL A 44 2.37 -5.73 0.28
N GLY A 45 1.85 -4.55 -0.08
CA GLY A 45 1.06 -3.71 0.83
C GLY A 45 -0.20 -4.40 1.35
N PHE A 46 -0.90 -5.13 0.49
CA PHE A 46 -2.07 -5.93 0.87
C PHE A 46 -1.70 -7.07 1.81
N LEU A 47 -0.64 -7.83 1.49
CA LEU A 47 -0.18 -8.95 2.30
C LEU A 47 0.32 -8.49 3.67
N TYR A 48 1.03 -7.36 3.71
CA TYR A 48 1.47 -6.73 4.95
C TYR A 48 0.29 -6.25 5.81
N SER A 49 -0.74 -5.68 5.19
CA SER A 49 -1.97 -5.28 5.88
C SER A 49 -2.69 -6.49 6.49
N LEU A 50 -2.77 -7.60 5.76
CA LEU A 50 -3.33 -8.88 6.25
C LEU A 50 -2.54 -9.43 7.44
N PHE A 51 -1.20 -9.39 7.38
CA PHE A 51 -0.33 -9.81 8.46
C PHE A 51 -0.53 -8.96 9.73
N LEU A 52 -0.66 -7.64 9.58
CA LEU A 52 -0.96 -6.74 10.69
C LEU A 52 -2.35 -7.01 11.29
N LEU A 53 -3.37 -7.23 10.46
CA LEU A 53 -4.70 -7.60 10.90
C LEU A 53 -4.68 -8.89 11.74
N TYR A 54 -3.95 -9.90 11.27
CA TYR A 54 -3.75 -11.16 12.00
C TYR A 54 -3.11 -10.92 13.36
N LEU A 55 -2.01 -10.16 13.42
CA LEU A 55 -1.33 -9.79 14.67
C LEU A 55 -2.26 -9.01 15.61
N GLN A 56 -3.04 -8.07 15.08
CA GLN A 56 -3.93 -7.22 15.86
C GLN A 56 -5.09 -8.02 16.47
N ALA A 57 -5.64 -8.98 15.72
CA ALA A 57 -6.74 -9.84 16.17
C ALA A 57 -6.28 -10.92 17.17
N PHE A 58 -5.14 -11.56 16.91
CA PHE A 58 -4.70 -12.71 17.72
C PHE A 58 -3.79 -12.35 18.90
N VAL A 59 -2.90 -11.36 18.74
CA VAL A 59 -1.90 -11.03 19.77
C VAL A 59 -2.38 -9.88 20.65
N ILE A 60 -2.85 -8.79 20.03
CA ILE A 60 -3.09 -7.52 20.75
C ILE A 60 -4.54 -7.40 21.23
N LYS A 61 -5.51 -8.05 20.54
CA LYS A 61 -6.96 -7.98 20.80
C LYS A 61 -7.52 -6.56 20.91
N ASN A 62 -6.87 -5.58 20.27
CA ASN A 62 -7.25 -4.18 20.34
C ASN A 62 -7.36 -3.62 18.91
N PHE A 63 -8.57 -3.24 18.50
CA PHE A 63 -8.83 -2.70 17.18
C PHE A 63 -8.39 -1.24 17.10
N CYS A 64 -7.38 -0.96 16.29
CA CYS A 64 -6.94 0.41 16.02
C CYS A 64 -7.62 0.94 14.76
N LEU A 65 -8.42 2.01 14.90
CA LEU A 65 -9.10 2.68 13.78
C LEU A 65 -8.11 3.14 12.70
N TYR A 66 -6.91 3.58 13.07
CA TYR A 66 -5.87 3.98 12.13
C TYR A 66 -5.37 2.82 11.27
N CYS A 67 -5.26 1.60 11.82
CA CYS A 67 -4.87 0.42 11.04
C CYS A 67 -5.97 -0.02 10.06
N ILE A 68 -7.24 0.07 10.48
CA ILE A 68 -8.39 -0.15 9.58
C ILE A 68 -8.40 0.88 8.45
N ALA A 69 -8.14 2.15 8.75
CA ALA A 69 -8.05 3.20 7.74
C ALA A 69 -6.91 2.91 6.75
N SER A 70 -5.71 2.53 7.20
CA SER A 70 -4.61 2.17 6.30
C SER A 70 -4.90 0.94 5.44
N ALA A 71 -5.56 -0.08 6.00
CA ALA A 71 -6.02 -1.25 5.23
C ALA A 71 -7.03 -0.86 4.13
N PHE A 72 -7.93 0.07 4.45
CA PHE A 72 -8.90 0.60 3.50
C PHE A 72 -8.22 1.39 2.37
N ILE A 73 -7.25 2.26 2.70
CA ILE A 73 -6.49 3.02 1.69
C ILE A 73 -5.67 2.07 0.82
N ALA A 74 -5.09 1.00 1.38
CA ALA A 74 -4.33 0.02 0.60
C ALA A 74 -5.22 -0.74 -0.40
N THR A 75 -6.44 -1.05 0.02
CA THR A 75 -7.47 -1.66 -0.85
C THR A 75 -7.88 -0.71 -1.98
N LEU A 76 -8.15 0.57 -1.65
CA LEU A 76 -8.44 1.61 -2.63
C LEU A 76 -7.30 1.77 -3.65
N LEU A 77 -6.06 1.75 -3.18
CA LEU A 77 -4.89 1.91 -4.05
C LEU A 77 -4.70 0.71 -4.98
N PHE A 78 -4.98 -0.51 -4.50
CA PHE A 78 -4.98 -1.71 -5.33
C PHE A 78 -6.03 -1.63 -6.45
N ILE A 79 -7.24 -1.15 -6.13
CA ILE A 79 -8.32 -0.95 -7.11
C ILE A 79 -7.92 0.10 -8.17
N ASN A 80 -7.34 1.23 -7.74
CA ASN A 80 -6.89 2.27 -8.66
C ASN A 80 -5.76 1.79 -9.59
N SER A 81 -4.78 1.05 -9.05
CA SER A 81 -3.73 0.43 -9.87
C SER A 81 -4.30 -0.56 -10.89
N PHE A 82 -5.32 -1.35 -10.51
CA PHE A 82 -5.96 -2.30 -11.41
C PHE A 82 -6.74 -1.59 -12.53
N ALA A 83 -7.44 -0.50 -12.21
CA ALA A 83 -8.13 0.34 -13.20
C ALA A 83 -7.15 0.99 -14.19
N LEU A 84 -6.00 1.49 -13.71
CA LEU A 84 -4.92 2.02 -14.56
C LEU A 84 -4.28 0.98 -15.48
N LEU A 85 -4.29 -0.31 -15.09
CA LEU A 85 -3.75 -1.39 -15.92
C LEU A 85 -4.71 -1.86 -17.01
N THR A 86 -6.00 -1.57 -16.87
CA THR A 86 -7.08 -2.09 -17.74
C THR A 86 -7.64 -1.05 -18.71
N GLY A 87 -7.23 0.22 -18.61
CA GLY A 87 -7.55 1.30 -19.56
C GLY A 87 -6.37 1.65 -20.46
#